data_AF-A0AA88YV77-F1
#
_entry.id   AF-A0AA88YV77-F1
#
_cell.length_a   1.000
_cell.length_b   1.000
_cell.length_c   1.000
_cell.angle_alpha   90.00
_cell.angle_beta   90.00
_cell.angle_gamma   90.00
#
_symmetry.space_group_name_H-M   'P 1'
#
loop_
_entity.id
_entity.type
_entity.pdbx_description
1 polymer ?
#
loop_
_entity_poly.entity_id
_entity_poly.type
_entity_poly.pdbx_seq_one_letter_code
_entity_poly.pdbx_strand_id
1 'polypeptide(L)'
;MIPVKVPSTSSPIIQQVTPVAAEQERAESDLKETMRNDDPHMPIKKAIKLKSRAKAVSRRKTSKGRRRVQKKKKQGRGRIKSLKKSLRKQKKITTKPKKKPSKTSKRKKPSKPTESKSYQVVRSFEVDMAFVSDFNTTVQEPEDLLLFSDPPNQVAVQKIYYSEIRPISSFDTAAVPLEFAVPSSGSEYLDLRRCRLYIKAKITKSDGSALTASEKTSTINLPLQSLFSQIDVYMNGKCVSQNANFYPWKAYLKVLLTNGINASASQLQTQLYWTEGEGIDDPDPAGGTSKSLRIRYAYTKLSREFDMEGPLCVDCFNLKKYLINGVDLQLRLFRTRSEFVLTSKEASPSYKLTIVDAVFKACKVRVDSAVLLNHAQSITKMPVCYNYTKTDVKMTTISEKTSEFFWDDVWNGKRTSKMYVTFVKQTAVNGHYESNPYNFEHFDLSEIVLSINGESLPIRPLKLDFGDNNNYVTPLCNLYQAVEKWQRDESLVIDREKFGNGFAIYAFDIDPSDLGENYINLVHQANVGIYA
;
A
#
# COMPACT_ATOMS: atom_id res chain seq x y z
N MET A 1 -1.12 5.79 -84.59
CA MET A 1 -2.48 5.22 -84.66
C MET A 1 -2.86 4.67 -83.29
N ILE A 2 -4.08 4.95 -82.84
CA ILE A 2 -4.87 4.30 -81.77
C ILE A 2 -6.27 4.20 -82.43
N PRO A 3 -7.04 3.09 -82.44
CA PRO A 3 -7.35 2.15 -81.33
C PRO A 3 -7.24 0.65 -81.78
N VAL A 4 -7.74 -0.42 -81.12
CA VAL A 4 -9.15 -0.85 -80.82
C VAL A 4 -9.17 -1.82 -79.61
N LYS A 5 -10.35 -2.11 -79.03
CA LYS A 5 -10.59 -2.59 -77.66
C LYS A 5 -11.74 -3.63 -77.61
N VAL A 6 -11.78 -4.49 -76.57
CA VAL A 6 -12.91 -5.30 -76.01
C VAL A 6 -13.61 -6.40 -76.89
N PRO A 7 -14.48 -7.32 -76.36
CA PRO A 7 -14.94 -7.55 -74.96
C PRO A 7 -15.07 -9.01 -74.39
N SER A 8 -14.98 -9.10 -73.05
CA SER A 8 -15.85 -9.83 -72.06
C SER A 8 -16.28 -11.31 -72.16
N THR A 9 -16.22 -11.99 -71.00
CA THR A 9 -17.38 -12.61 -70.31
C THR A 9 -17.15 -12.64 -68.78
N SER A 10 -18.22 -12.52 -67.98
CA SER A 10 -18.19 -12.48 -66.52
C SER A 10 -18.74 -13.75 -65.86
N SER A 11 -18.31 -14.01 -64.62
CA SER A 11 -19.01 -14.89 -63.66
C SER A 11 -18.66 -14.44 -62.23
N PRO A 12 -19.61 -14.47 -61.27
CA PRO A 12 -19.41 -13.87 -59.95
C PRO A 12 -18.65 -14.79 -59.00
N ILE A 13 -17.71 -14.23 -58.22
CA ILE A 13 -17.07 -14.91 -57.10
C ILE A 13 -17.93 -14.68 -55.85
N ILE A 14 -18.45 -15.77 -55.27
CA ILE A 14 -19.12 -15.76 -53.98
C ILE A 14 -18.05 -15.75 -52.88
N GLN A 15 -17.93 -14.65 -52.13
CA GLN A 15 -17.10 -14.64 -50.91
C GLN A 15 -17.85 -15.34 -49.77
N GLN A 16 -17.27 -16.43 -49.26
CA GLN A 16 -17.71 -17.04 -48.01
C GLN A 16 -17.23 -16.18 -46.83
N VAL A 17 -18.17 -15.57 -46.10
CA VAL A 17 -17.88 -14.86 -44.84
C VAL A 17 -17.62 -15.90 -43.75
N THR A 18 -16.48 -15.77 -43.05
CA THR A 18 -16.12 -16.68 -41.95
C THR A 18 -16.95 -16.37 -40.70
N PRO A 19 -17.30 -17.38 -39.86
CA PRO A 19 -18.22 -17.18 -38.73
C PRO A 19 -17.80 -16.08 -37.74
N VAL A 20 -16.49 -15.91 -37.53
CA VAL A 20 -15.91 -14.94 -36.60
C VAL A 20 -16.21 -13.49 -37.00
N ALA A 21 -16.22 -13.18 -38.30
CA ALA A 21 -16.48 -11.81 -38.78
C ALA A 21 -17.94 -11.38 -38.52
N ALA A 22 -18.89 -12.28 -38.76
CA ALA A 22 -20.31 -12.03 -38.49
C ALA A 22 -20.62 -11.91 -36.99
N GLU A 23 -19.83 -12.54 -36.13
CA GLU A 23 -19.98 -12.47 -34.67
C GLU A 23 -19.41 -11.15 -34.11
N GLN A 24 -18.28 -10.67 -34.66
CA GLN A 24 -17.73 -9.34 -34.34
C GLN A 24 -18.65 -8.20 -34.79
N GLU A 25 -19.24 -8.28 -35.99
CA GLU A 25 -20.14 -7.25 -36.50
C GLU A 25 -21.45 -7.16 -35.68
N ARG A 26 -21.94 -8.29 -35.15
CA ARG A 26 -23.01 -8.31 -34.14
C ARG A 26 -22.60 -7.68 -32.81
N ALA A 27 -21.43 -8.01 -32.29
CA ALA A 27 -20.96 -7.45 -31.02
C ALA A 27 -20.81 -5.92 -31.10
N GLU A 28 -20.36 -5.37 -32.24
CA GLU A 28 -20.33 -3.92 -32.45
C GLU A 28 -21.72 -3.29 -32.61
N SER A 29 -22.69 -4.00 -33.20
CA SER A 29 -24.08 -3.56 -33.29
C SER A 29 -24.69 -3.42 -31.90
N ASP A 30 -24.58 -4.46 -31.07
CA ASP A 30 -25.15 -4.49 -29.72
C ASP A 30 -24.48 -3.45 -28.79
N LEU A 31 -23.18 -3.17 -29.00
CA LEU A 31 -22.47 -2.10 -28.29
C LEU A 31 -22.94 -0.70 -28.71
N LYS A 32 -23.20 -0.47 -30.02
CA LYS A 32 -23.74 0.80 -30.53
C LYS A 32 -25.20 1.03 -30.10
N GLU A 33 -25.98 -0.03 -29.91
CA GLU A 33 -27.37 0.07 -29.42
C GLU A 33 -27.46 0.29 -27.90
N THR A 34 -26.55 -0.31 -27.12
CA THR A 34 -26.44 -0.01 -25.68
C THR A 34 -25.95 1.42 -25.42
N MET A 35 -24.94 1.90 -26.16
CA MET A 35 -24.45 3.29 -26.04
C MET A 35 -25.43 4.37 -26.51
N ARG A 36 -26.52 4.02 -27.21
CA ARG A 36 -27.58 4.97 -27.62
C ARG A 36 -28.66 5.21 -26.56
N ASN A 37 -28.71 4.41 -25.50
CA ASN A 37 -29.80 4.46 -24.51
C ASN A 37 -29.45 5.23 -23.22
N ASP A 38 -28.21 5.67 -23.05
CA ASP A 38 -27.76 6.47 -21.91
C ASP A 38 -27.36 7.88 -22.35
N ASP A 39 -28.26 8.86 -22.13
CA ASP A 39 -27.99 10.30 -22.27
C ASP A 39 -28.40 11.03 -20.95
N PRO A 40 -27.71 12.11 -20.51
CA PRO A 40 -27.58 12.39 -19.08
C PRO A 40 -28.50 13.51 -18.53
N HIS A 41 -29.18 13.23 -17.40
CA HIS A 41 -29.32 14.09 -16.19
C HIS A 41 -30.60 13.79 -15.35
N MET A 42 -30.45 13.15 -14.17
CA MET A 42 -30.93 13.65 -12.85
C MET A 42 -30.72 12.63 -11.70
N PRO A 43 -30.69 13.06 -10.43
CA PRO A 43 -30.08 12.28 -9.35
C PRO A 43 -30.95 11.17 -8.72
N ILE A 44 -30.24 10.19 -8.16
CA ILE A 44 -30.75 8.94 -7.57
C ILE A 44 -31.63 9.21 -6.33
N LYS A 45 -32.96 9.11 -6.47
CA LYS A 45 -33.88 8.90 -5.33
C LYS A 45 -35.28 8.36 -5.68
N LYS A 46 -35.41 7.37 -6.59
CA LYS A 46 -36.68 6.64 -6.83
C LYS A 46 -36.59 5.32 -7.61
N ALA A 47 -35.63 4.43 -7.30
CA ALA A 47 -35.48 3.12 -7.96
C ALA A 47 -35.85 1.88 -7.11
N ILE A 48 -36.40 2.04 -5.90
CA ILE A 48 -36.83 0.93 -5.02
C ILE A 48 -38.37 0.93 -4.91
N LYS A 49 -39.08 0.73 -6.04
CA LYS A 49 -40.53 0.40 -6.02
C LYS A 49 -41.12 -0.19 -7.31
N LEU A 50 -40.35 -0.95 -8.11
CA LEU A 50 -40.86 -1.45 -9.41
C LEU A 50 -40.32 -2.82 -9.88
N LYS A 51 -40.05 -3.77 -8.97
CA LYS A 51 -39.81 -5.20 -9.32
C LYS A 51 -40.47 -6.19 -8.35
N SER A 52 -41.76 -6.02 -8.04
CA SER A 52 -42.53 -6.97 -7.21
C SER A 52 -44.02 -7.08 -7.60
N ARG A 53 -44.32 -7.19 -8.90
CA ARG A 53 -45.71 -7.39 -9.36
C ARG A 53 -45.87 -8.03 -10.74
N ALA A 54 -45.45 -9.29 -10.91
CA ALA A 54 -45.91 -10.17 -12.01
C ALA A 54 -45.53 -11.66 -11.81
N LYS A 55 -46.38 -12.44 -11.13
CA LYS A 55 -46.68 -13.87 -11.39
C LYS A 55 -47.60 -14.42 -10.29
N ALA A 56 -48.89 -14.58 -10.60
CA ALA A 56 -49.89 -15.13 -9.69
C ALA A 56 -51.04 -15.83 -10.43
N VAL A 57 -50.78 -17.05 -10.91
CA VAL A 57 -51.75 -18.07 -11.37
C VAL A 57 -51.03 -19.42 -11.16
N SER A 58 -51.58 -20.50 -10.62
CA SER A 58 -52.79 -20.74 -9.80
C SER A 58 -52.65 -22.16 -9.19
N ARG A 59 -52.96 -22.33 -7.89
CA ARG A 59 -53.67 -23.51 -7.34
C ARG A 59 -54.00 -23.27 -5.85
N ARG A 60 -54.97 -24.02 -5.32
CA ARG A 60 -55.91 -23.60 -4.24
C ARG A 60 -56.03 -24.69 -3.17
N LYS A 61 -56.46 -24.32 -1.95
CA LYS A 61 -56.82 -25.17 -0.77
C LYS A 61 -55.60 -25.73 0.00
N THR A 62 -55.56 -25.86 1.35
CA THR A 62 -56.53 -25.74 2.47
C THR A 62 -55.77 -25.40 3.78
N SER A 63 -56.06 -24.34 4.55
CA SER A 63 -57.02 -24.21 5.68
C SER A 63 -56.48 -24.48 7.10
N LYS A 64 -56.87 -23.62 8.08
CA LYS A 64 -56.70 -23.70 9.57
C LYS A 64 -55.27 -23.42 10.12
N GLY A 65 -55.06 -22.66 11.21
CA GLY A 65 -56.02 -21.84 11.97
C GLY A 65 -55.45 -20.99 13.15
N ARG A 66 -56.12 -19.86 13.42
CA ARG A 66 -56.33 -19.09 14.69
C ARG A 66 -55.39 -19.23 15.93
N ARG A 67 -54.81 -18.09 16.34
CA ARG A 67 -54.87 -17.34 17.65
C ARG A 67 -53.56 -16.56 17.84
N ARG A 68 -53.45 -15.24 18.10
CA ARG A 68 -54.23 -14.17 18.80
C ARG A 68 -53.98 -14.08 20.31
N VAL A 69 -53.04 -13.22 20.71
CA VAL A 69 -52.97 -12.53 22.02
C VAL A 69 -52.72 -11.03 21.77
N GLN A 70 -53.19 -10.15 22.67
CA GLN A 70 -53.19 -8.68 22.53
C GLN A 70 -52.41 -7.99 23.66
N LYS A 71 -52.34 -6.64 23.55
CA LYS A 71 -52.15 -5.62 24.61
C LYS A 71 -50.69 -5.37 25.03
N LYS A 72 -50.28 -4.13 25.35
CA LYS A 72 -51.05 -2.90 25.72
C LYS A 72 -50.36 -1.60 25.21
N LYS A 73 -51.15 -0.54 24.95
CA LYS A 73 -50.69 0.86 24.75
C LYS A 73 -50.76 1.63 26.08
N LYS A 74 -49.95 2.70 26.23
CA LYS A 74 -50.32 4.09 26.63
C LYS A 74 -49.08 5.02 26.57
N GLN A 75 -49.09 6.10 25.78
CA GLN A 75 -49.33 7.53 26.16
C GLN A 75 -48.18 8.18 26.97
N GLY A 76 -47.64 9.39 26.66
CA GLY A 76 -47.75 10.26 25.47
C GLY A 76 -47.63 11.78 25.76
N ARG A 77 -47.07 12.57 24.80
CA ARG A 77 -47.01 14.08 24.73
C ARG A 77 -46.15 14.77 25.81
N GLY A 78 -45.48 15.92 25.60
CA GLY A 78 -45.21 16.84 24.48
C GLY A 78 -44.06 17.81 24.90
N ARG A 79 -43.45 18.67 24.07
CA ARG A 79 -43.96 19.99 23.58
C ARG A 79 -42.87 20.65 22.68
N ILE A 80 -43.24 21.65 21.88
CA ILE A 80 -42.40 22.34 20.86
C ILE A 80 -42.15 23.82 21.24
N LYS A 81 -41.07 24.43 20.67
CA LYS A 81 -40.67 25.88 20.53
C LYS A 81 -39.39 26.21 21.31
N SER A 82 -38.25 26.68 20.76
CA SER A 82 -37.89 27.73 19.76
C SER A 82 -37.80 29.17 20.31
N LEU A 83 -36.60 29.79 20.37
CA LEU A 83 -36.22 31.01 19.60
C LEU A 83 -34.76 31.47 19.85
N LYS A 84 -34.32 32.53 19.13
CA LYS A 84 -32.95 33.08 19.06
C LYS A 84 -32.79 34.45 19.76
N LYS A 85 -31.53 34.74 20.13
CA LYS A 85 -30.78 36.03 20.03
C LYS A 85 -31.01 37.21 21.01
N SER A 86 -29.85 37.79 21.36
CA SER A 86 -29.52 39.22 21.57
C SER A 86 -29.82 39.93 22.89
N LEU A 87 -28.78 40.58 23.46
CA LEU A 87 -28.83 41.97 23.94
C LEU A 87 -27.43 42.63 24.04
N ARG A 88 -27.37 43.96 24.17
CA ARG A 88 -26.19 44.84 24.00
C ARG A 88 -25.81 45.59 25.30
N LYS A 89 -24.51 45.94 25.43
CA LYS A 89 -23.85 47.14 26.03
C LYS A 89 -24.65 48.06 27.00
N GLN A 90 -24.03 48.47 28.12
CA GLN A 90 -23.49 49.84 28.36
C GLN A 90 -23.11 50.18 29.83
N LYS A 91 -21.97 50.89 30.02
CA LYS A 91 -21.66 52.07 30.92
C LYS A 91 -20.11 52.16 31.05
N LYS A 92 -19.32 53.23 30.84
CA LYS A 92 -19.39 54.73 30.88
C LYS A 92 -18.98 55.32 32.24
N ILE A 93 -17.98 56.25 32.27
CA ILE A 93 -17.71 57.40 33.22
C ILE A 93 -16.24 57.95 33.06
N THR A 94 -15.99 59.12 32.40
CA THR A 94 -15.45 60.46 32.87
C THR A 94 -13.92 60.58 33.16
N THR A 95 -13.15 61.70 33.05
CA THR A 95 -13.25 63.09 32.46
C THR A 95 -11.90 63.86 32.41
N LYS A 96 -11.62 64.64 31.33
CA LYS A 96 -11.15 66.07 31.17
C LYS A 96 -10.21 66.81 32.19
N PRO A 97 -9.57 67.99 31.88
CA PRO A 97 -9.13 68.65 30.59
C PRO A 97 -7.87 69.63 30.60
N LYS A 98 -7.63 70.37 29.48
CA LYS A 98 -6.91 71.70 29.26
C LYS A 98 -5.36 71.66 29.10
N LYS A 99 -4.64 72.58 28.38
CA LYS A 99 -4.89 73.93 27.77
C LYS A 99 -3.89 74.28 26.59
N LYS A 100 -4.05 75.44 25.90
CA LYS A 100 -3.22 76.08 24.81
C LYS A 100 -2.95 77.59 25.17
N PRO A 101 -2.35 78.56 24.37
CA PRO A 101 -1.95 78.62 22.92
C PRO A 101 -0.73 79.50 22.42
N SER A 102 -0.32 79.39 21.13
CA SER A 102 0.19 80.46 20.19
C SER A 102 1.57 81.17 20.42
N LYS A 103 2.30 81.81 19.46
CA LYS A 103 1.99 82.75 18.34
C LYS A 103 3.14 82.97 17.28
N THR A 104 2.78 83.30 16.00
CA THR A 104 3.36 84.26 14.98
C THR A 104 4.89 84.45 14.70
N SER A 105 5.39 84.96 13.55
CA SER A 105 4.97 85.11 12.11
C SER A 105 6.00 85.88 11.24
N LYS A 106 5.93 85.74 9.89
CA LYS A 106 6.47 86.59 8.78
C LYS A 106 7.95 86.39 8.32
N ARG A 107 8.38 86.74 7.07
CA ARG A 107 7.77 86.73 5.69
C ARG A 107 8.80 87.29 4.66
N LYS A 108 9.16 86.55 3.59
CA LYS A 108 9.30 87.04 2.17
C LYS A 108 9.60 85.87 1.20
N LYS A 109 9.44 86.11 -0.10
CA LYS A 109 9.29 85.19 -1.27
C LYS A 109 10.14 85.75 -2.45
N PRO A 110 10.23 85.13 -3.67
CA PRO A 110 9.77 83.79 -4.13
C PRO A 110 10.77 82.97 -5.00
N SER A 111 10.60 81.65 -5.03
CA SER A 111 10.50 80.85 -6.28
C SER A 111 9.83 79.50 -5.98
N LYS A 112 9.15 78.90 -6.98
CA LYS A 112 8.30 77.68 -6.90
C LYS A 112 7.92 77.28 -8.35
N PRO A 113 7.36 76.09 -8.64
CA PRO A 113 7.31 74.81 -7.90
C PRO A 113 8.07 73.71 -8.72
N THR A 114 8.09 72.39 -8.44
CA THR A 114 7.10 71.44 -7.89
C THR A 114 7.73 70.31 -7.07
N GLU A 115 7.22 70.18 -5.84
CA GLU A 115 6.74 68.95 -5.16
C GLU A 115 7.63 67.69 -5.21
N SER A 116 8.38 67.31 -4.17
CA SER A 116 7.99 66.89 -2.80
C SER A 116 7.35 65.49 -2.73
N LYS A 117 7.67 64.61 -1.77
CA LYS A 117 8.29 64.84 -0.45
C LYS A 117 8.92 63.56 0.11
N SER A 118 9.92 63.70 0.96
CA SER A 118 10.70 62.60 1.55
C SER A 118 10.33 62.31 3.01
N TYR A 119 10.31 61.02 3.37
CA TYR A 119 10.40 60.40 4.71
C TYR A 119 9.46 60.86 5.85
N GLN A 120 8.77 59.88 6.46
CA GLN A 120 9.20 59.38 7.78
C GLN A 120 8.62 58.00 8.13
N VAL A 121 9.54 57.08 8.46
CA VAL A 121 9.43 56.01 9.46
C VAL A 121 8.07 55.29 9.60
N VAL A 122 7.95 54.13 8.95
CA VAL A 122 7.30 52.96 9.55
C VAL A 122 8.39 51.93 9.80
N ARG A 123 8.37 51.31 10.98
CA ARG A 123 9.44 50.46 11.50
C ARG A 123 9.83 49.35 10.52
N SER A 124 11.13 49.16 10.32
CA SER A 124 11.67 47.85 10.04
C SER A 124 11.22 46.90 11.15
N PHE A 125 10.46 45.87 10.78
CA PHE A 125 10.41 44.66 11.59
C PHE A 125 11.63 43.84 11.18
N GLU A 126 12.80 44.21 11.73
CA GLU A 126 13.86 43.23 11.94
C GLU A 126 13.29 42.20 12.91
N VAL A 127 12.84 41.07 12.37
CA VAL A 127 12.63 39.86 13.17
C VAL A 127 14.00 39.24 13.29
N ASP A 128 14.65 39.44 14.44
CA ASP A 128 15.83 38.68 14.84
C ASP A 128 15.44 37.19 14.96
N MET A 129 15.45 36.50 13.82
CA MET A 129 15.36 35.06 13.72
C MET A 129 16.70 34.49 14.16
N ALA A 130 16.84 34.26 15.48
CA ALA A 130 17.99 33.55 16.01
C ALA A 130 18.03 32.12 15.43
N PHE A 131 18.89 31.92 14.43
CA PHE A 131 19.12 30.60 13.86
C PHE A 131 19.72 29.67 14.92
N VAL A 132 19.17 28.45 15.02
CA VAL A 132 19.61 27.45 16.00
C VAL A 132 20.95 26.79 15.60
N SER A 133 21.48 27.11 14.41
CA SER A 133 22.82 26.71 13.98
C SER A 133 23.38 27.65 12.90
N ASP A 134 24.65 28.04 13.02
CA ASP A 134 25.37 28.87 12.03
C ASP A 134 25.56 28.21 10.65
N PHE A 135 25.24 26.91 10.53
CA PHE A 135 25.45 26.10 9.33
C PHE A 135 24.23 26.00 8.40
N ASN A 136 23.04 26.46 8.82
CA ASN A 136 21.84 26.41 7.99
C ASN A 136 21.05 27.72 8.10
N THR A 137 21.39 28.66 7.20
CA THR A 137 20.74 29.96 7.04
C THR A 137 19.64 29.96 5.97
N THR A 138 19.23 28.79 5.49
CA THR A 138 18.29 28.66 4.37
C THR A 138 16.87 29.04 4.81
N VAL A 139 16.44 30.25 4.44
CA VAL A 139 15.06 30.72 4.62
C VAL A 139 14.27 30.40 3.35
N GLN A 140 13.17 29.65 3.50
CA GLN A 140 12.23 29.38 2.41
C GLN A 140 10.87 30.00 2.76
N GLU A 141 10.35 30.81 1.84
CA GLU A 141 8.99 31.34 1.93
C GLU A 141 7.99 30.22 1.55
N PRO A 142 6.81 30.12 2.21
CA PRO A 142 5.78 29.15 1.86
C PRO A 142 5.42 29.16 0.37
N GLU A 143 5.21 27.99 -0.22
CA GLU A 143 4.93 27.83 -1.67
C GLU A 143 3.69 28.64 -2.11
N ASP A 144 2.69 28.78 -1.22
CA ASP A 144 1.49 29.63 -1.42
C ASP A 144 1.78 31.13 -1.63
N LEU A 145 2.97 31.61 -1.25
CA LEU A 145 3.40 33.02 -1.40
C LEU A 145 4.33 33.23 -2.59
N LEU A 146 4.81 32.16 -3.24
CA LEU A 146 5.68 32.20 -4.41
C LEU A 146 4.92 32.52 -5.72
N LEU A 147 4.01 33.51 -5.65
CA LEU A 147 3.02 33.88 -6.67
C LEU A 147 3.61 34.29 -8.04
N PHE A 148 4.92 34.50 -8.12
CA PHE A 148 5.64 34.97 -9.31
C PHE A 148 6.80 34.06 -9.74
N SER A 149 6.96 32.88 -9.12
CA SER A 149 7.87 31.86 -9.63
C SER A 149 7.09 30.73 -10.30
N ASP A 150 7.41 30.45 -11.56
CA ASP A 150 6.97 29.20 -12.19
C ASP A 150 7.65 27.99 -11.50
N PRO A 151 6.96 26.84 -11.38
CA PRO A 151 7.59 25.62 -10.88
C PRO A 151 8.77 25.21 -11.78
N PRO A 152 9.89 24.74 -11.22
CA PRO A 152 11.12 24.51 -11.98
C PRO A 152 10.96 23.38 -13.01
N ASN A 153 11.36 23.66 -14.25
CA ASN A 153 11.32 22.67 -15.34
C ASN A 153 12.30 21.52 -15.10
N GLN A 154 11.81 20.29 -15.15
CA GLN A 154 12.66 19.10 -15.19
C GLN A 154 13.27 18.96 -16.58
N VAL A 155 14.59 19.16 -16.68
CA VAL A 155 15.35 19.00 -17.94
C VAL A 155 16.42 17.90 -17.88
N ALA A 156 16.74 17.39 -16.68
CA ALA A 156 17.86 16.48 -16.46
C ALA A 156 17.56 15.00 -16.77
N VAL A 157 16.28 14.59 -16.85
CA VAL A 157 15.89 13.20 -17.15
C VAL A 157 15.27 13.15 -18.53
N GLN A 158 16.01 12.62 -19.49
CA GLN A 158 15.62 12.58 -20.90
C GLN A 158 14.61 11.46 -21.20
N LYS A 159 14.72 10.32 -20.51
CA LYS A 159 13.84 9.15 -20.71
C LYS A 159 13.81 8.26 -19.47
N ILE A 160 12.63 7.71 -19.16
CA ILE A 160 12.47 6.59 -18.23
C ILE A 160 11.84 5.44 -19.00
N TYR A 161 12.41 4.24 -18.91
CA TYR A 161 11.90 3.07 -19.61
C TYR A 161 12.24 1.76 -18.87
N TYR A 162 11.58 0.68 -19.26
CA TYR A 162 11.82 -0.65 -18.71
C TYR A 162 12.67 -1.47 -19.66
N SER A 163 13.77 -2.03 -19.15
CA SER A 163 14.54 -3.08 -19.82
C SER A 163 14.12 -4.43 -19.26
N GLU A 164 13.74 -5.36 -20.13
CA GLU A 164 13.36 -6.72 -19.74
C GLU A 164 14.61 -7.59 -19.61
N ILE A 165 14.85 -8.10 -18.40
CA ILE A 165 15.99 -8.94 -18.06
C ILE A 165 15.48 -10.36 -17.85
N ARG A 166 16.01 -11.30 -18.64
CA ARG A 166 15.70 -12.73 -18.55
C ARG A 166 16.61 -13.42 -17.51
N PRO A 167 16.22 -14.59 -16.98
CA PRO A 167 17.05 -15.33 -16.04
C PRO A 167 18.36 -15.81 -16.67
N ILE A 168 19.42 -15.90 -15.87
CA ILE A 168 20.77 -16.29 -16.33
C ILE A 168 20.88 -17.80 -16.58
N SER A 169 20.12 -18.60 -15.82
CA SER A 169 20.11 -20.07 -15.84
C SER A 169 18.70 -20.63 -15.94
N SER A 170 18.57 -21.92 -16.27
CA SER A 170 17.30 -22.64 -16.08
C SER A 170 16.87 -22.59 -14.61
N PHE A 171 15.55 -22.54 -14.40
CA PHE A 171 14.86 -22.47 -13.11
C PHE A 171 13.74 -23.52 -13.00
N ASP A 172 13.81 -24.58 -13.83
CA ASP A 172 12.78 -25.63 -13.94
C ASP A 172 12.57 -26.39 -12.62
N THR A 173 13.64 -26.55 -11.83
CA THR A 173 13.60 -27.21 -10.52
C THR A 173 13.52 -26.19 -9.38
N ALA A 174 12.91 -26.58 -8.26
CA ALA A 174 12.78 -25.70 -7.10
C ALA A 174 14.10 -25.47 -6.32
N ALA A 175 15.10 -26.32 -6.54
CA ALA A 175 16.40 -26.26 -5.85
C ALA A 175 17.36 -25.20 -6.42
N VAL A 176 17.16 -24.77 -7.67
CA VAL A 176 17.97 -23.74 -8.31
C VAL A 176 17.34 -22.37 -8.06
N PRO A 177 18.09 -21.37 -7.53
CA PRO A 177 17.56 -20.02 -7.37
C PRO A 177 17.30 -19.37 -8.73
N LEU A 178 16.26 -18.54 -8.79
CA LEU A 178 15.98 -17.73 -9.96
C LEU A 178 16.93 -16.52 -9.96
N GLU A 179 17.91 -16.49 -10.88
CA GLU A 179 18.92 -15.44 -10.94
C GLU A 179 18.72 -14.47 -12.11
N PHE A 180 18.86 -13.17 -11.85
CA PHE A 180 18.89 -12.10 -12.86
C PHE A 180 20.15 -11.25 -12.70
N ALA A 181 20.78 -10.86 -13.82
CA ALA A 181 21.86 -9.89 -13.84
C ALA A 181 21.48 -8.69 -14.72
N VAL A 182 21.50 -7.49 -14.12
CA VAL A 182 21.30 -6.22 -14.80
C VAL A 182 22.66 -5.54 -14.93
N PRO A 183 23.31 -5.55 -16.10
CA PRO A 183 24.60 -4.92 -16.27
C PRO A 183 24.49 -3.39 -16.18
N SER A 184 25.59 -2.77 -15.73
CA SER A 184 25.85 -1.33 -15.73
C SER A 184 26.11 -0.80 -17.15
N SER A 185 25.06 -0.85 -17.96
CA SER A 185 25.08 -0.48 -19.37
C SER A 185 25.11 1.05 -19.58
N GLY A 186 26.28 1.60 -19.92
CA GLY A 186 26.41 2.86 -20.64
C GLY A 186 26.25 4.13 -19.79
N SER A 187 25.17 4.88 -20.00
CA SER A 187 24.97 6.25 -19.51
C SER A 187 23.66 6.42 -18.71
N GLU A 188 23.21 5.35 -18.06
CA GLU A 188 21.86 5.24 -17.51
C GLU A 188 21.88 4.84 -16.03
N TYR A 189 20.96 5.42 -15.26
CA TYR A 189 20.76 5.13 -13.83
C TYR A 189 19.64 4.10 -13.66
N LEU A 190 19.53 3.51 -12.47
CA LEU A 190 18.48 2.56 -12.11
C LEU A 190 17.52 3.15 -11.07
N ASP A 191 16.22 3.19 -11.38
CA ASP A 191 15.16 3.48 -10.41
C ASP A 191 14.65 2.18 -9.79
N LEU A 192 15.34 1.72 -8.74
CA LEU A 192 15.01 0.47 -8.05
C LEU A 192 13.56 0.44 -7.54
N ARG A 193 13.01 1.58 -7.12
CA ARG A 193 11.63 1.68 -6.61
C ARG A 193 10.58 1.43 -7.69
N ARG A 194 10.92 1.69 -8.95
CA ARG A 194 10.06 1.40 -10.10
C ARG A 194 10.32 0.05 -10.76
N CYS A 195 11.42 -0.64 -10.44
CA CYS A 195 11.69 -1.99 -10.94
C CYS A 195 10.62 -2.99 -10.52
N ARG A 196 10.30 -3.94 -11.41
CA ARG A 196 9.24 -4.94 -11.20
C ARG A 196 9.71 -6.35 -11.51
N LEU A 197 9.18 -7.34 -10.82
CA LEU A 197 9.27 -8.75 -11.17
C LEU A 197 7.96 -9.17 -11.83
N TYR A 198 8.05 -9.79 -13.00
CA TYR A 198 6.97 -10.52 -13.67
C TYR A 198 7.22 -12.02 -13.55
N ILE A 199 6.19 -12.77 -13.13
CA ILE A 199 6.20 -14.23 -13.06
C ILE A 199 4.90 -14.73 -13.69
N LYS A 200 5.02 -15.65 -14.65
CA LYS A 200 3.93 -16.53 -15.09
C LYS A 200 4.12 -17.90 -14.46
N ALA A 201 3.06 -18.48 -13.91
CA ALA A 201 3.11 -19.75 -13.19
C ALA A 201 1.83 -20.58 -13.39
N LYS A 202 1.90 -21.86 -13.00
CA LYS A 202 0.75 -22.77 -12.85
C LYS A 202 0.96 -23.70 -11.66
N ILE A 203 -0.12 -24.22 -11.09
CA ILE A 203 -0.04 -25.32 -10.11
C ILE A 203 -0.13 -26.64 -10.88
N THR A 204 0.76 -27.58 -10.56
CA THR A 204 0.74 -28.96 -11.07
C THR A 204 0.82 -29.93 -9.89
N LYS A 205 0.60 -31.23 -10.13
CA LYS A 205 0.96 -32.26 -9.15
C LYS A 205 2.48 -32.37 -9.01
N SER A 206 2.97 -33.05 -7.98
CA SER A 206 4.40 -33.26 -7.76
C SER A 206 5.12 -33.91 -8.95
N ASP A 207 4.46 -34.84 -9.67
CA ASP A 207 4.95 -35.46 -10.92
C ASP A 207 4.96 -34.51 -12.13
N GLY A 208 4.33 -33.32 -12.04
CA GLY A 208 4.19 -32.35 -13.12
C GLY A 208 2.93 -32.51 -13.99
N SER A 209 2.09 -33.51 -13.73
CA SER A 209 0.80 -33.68 -14.38
C SER A 209 -0.20 -32.57 -14.01
N ALA A 210 -1.20 -32.38 -14.87
CA ALA A 210 -2.21 -31.35 -14.69
C ALA A 210 -3.23 -31.74 -13.60
N LEU A 211 -3.76 -30.73 -12.90
CA LEU A 211 -4.82 -30.88 -11.91
C LEU A 211 -6.15 -31.24 -12.59
N THR A 212 -6.85 -32.20 -12.02
CA THR A 212 -8.22 -32.59 -12.36
C THR A 212 -9.25 -31.71 -11.65
N ALA A 213 -10.53 -31.83 -12.02
CA ALA A 213 -11.61 -31.02 -11.42
C ALA A 213 -11.86 -31.33 -9.93
N SER A 214 -11.41 -32.49 -9.43
CA SER A 214 -11.41 -32.87 -8.02
C SER A 214 -10.24 -32.30 -7.23
N GLU A 215 -9.14 -31.91 -7.86
CA GLU A 215 -7.92 -31.49 -7.17
C GLU A 215 -7.94 -29.99 -6.87
N LYS A 216 -8.53 -29.66 -5.72
CA LYS A 216 -8.77 -28.29 -5.26
C LYS A 216 -7.55 -27.71 -4.54
N THR A 217 -6.72 -26.98 -5.28
CA THR A 217 -5.61 -26.21 -4.69
C THR A 217 -5.50 -24.81 -5.29
N SER A 218 -5.12 -23.86 -4.45
CA SER A 218 -4.92 -22.43 -4.75
C SER A 218 -3.67 -21.94 -4.04
N THR A 219 -3.19 -20.74 -4.37
CA THR A 219 -2.10 -20.13 -3.61
C THR A 219 -2.61 -19.47 -2.33
N ILE A 220 -1.73 -19.31 -1.35
CA ILE A 220 -1.90 -18.30 -0.30
C ILE A 220 -1.95 -16.88 -0.89
N ASN A 221 -2.15 -15.88 -0.03
CA ASN A 221 -2.21 -14.48 -0.45
C ASN A 221 -0.84 -13.95 -0.91
N LEU A 222 -0.82 -12.92 -1.77
CA LEU A 222 0.42 -12.29 -2.28
C LEU A 222 1.48 -13.26 -2.87
N PRO A 223 1.09 -14.27 -3.68
CA PRO A 223 2.01 -15.34 -4.10
C PRO A 223 3.26 -14.89 -4.85
N LEU A 224 3.25 -13.74 -5.54
CA LEU A 224 4.44 -13.19 -6.20
C LEU A 224 5.61 -13.01 -5.22
N GLN A 225 5.32 -12.61 -3.98
CA GLN A 225 6.32 -12.41 -2.93
C GLN A 225 6.54 -13.70 -2.14
N SER A 226 5.45 -14.42 -1.82
CA SER A 226 5.51 -15.65 -1.02
C SER A 226 6.23 -16.81 -1.71
N LEU A 227 6.31 -16.80 -3.04
CA LEU A 227 7.04 -17.77 -3.85
C LEU A 227 8.55 -17.85 -3.51
N PHE A 228 9.10 -16.82 -2.86
CA PHE A 228 10.52 -16.77 -2.52
C PHE A 228 10.76 -16.64 -1.01
N SER A 229 11.55 -17.55 -0.43
CA SER A 229 11.89 -17.53 1.00
C SER A 229 12.88 -16.42 1.32
N GLN A 230 13.70 -16.08 0.32
CA GLN A 230 14.80 -15.13 0.42
C GLN A 230 15.07 -14.49 -0.95
N ILE A 231 15.42 -13.20 -0.96
CA ILE A 231 15.90 -12.48 -2.14
C ILE A 231 17.21 -11.78 -1.80
N ASP A 232 18.30 -12.30 -2.36
CA ASP A 232 19.62 -11.69 -2.25
C ASP A 232 19.84 -10.68 -3.37
N VAL A 233 20.23 -9.46 -3.00
CA VAL A 233 20.51 -8.36 -3.91
C VAL A 233 21.98 -8.01 -3.78
N TYR A 234 22.73 -8.14 -4.87
CA TYR A 234 24.13 -7.79 -4.95
C TYR A 234 24.31 -6.54 -5.80
N MET A 235 25.15 -5.62 -5.33
CA MET A 235 25.60 -4.43 -6.05
C MET A 235 27.12 -4.52 -6.21
N ASN A 236 27.62 -4.59 -7.45
CA ASN A 236 29.04 -4.84 -7.76
C ASN A 236 29.62 -6.03 -6.96
N GLY A 237 28.91 -7.17 -6.96
CA GLY A 237 29.30 -8.40 -6.27
C GLY A 237 29.14 -8.38 -4.73
N LYS A 238 28.83 -7.25 -4.11
CA LYS A 238 28.58 -7.14 -2.66
C LYS A 238 27.10 -7.29 -2.35
N CYS A 239 26.73 -8.25 -1.49
CA CYS A 239 25.34 -8.36 -1.01
C CYS A 239 24.95 -7.12 -0.18
N VAL A 240 23.83 -6.50 -0.53
CA VAL A 240 23.27 -5.32 0.14
C VAL A 240 21.91 -5.58 0.78
N SER A 241 21.22 -6.67 0.42
CA SER A 241 20.04 -7.13 1.15
C SER A 241 20.42 -7.93 2.39
N GLN A 242 19.42 -8.29 3.19
CA GLN A 242 19.61 -9.23 4.29
C GLN A 242 19.33 -10.65 3.80
N ASN A 243 20.35 -11.51 3.89
CA ASN A 243 20.27 -12.95 3.66
C ASN A 243 19.54 -13.58 4.88
N ALA A 244 18.23 -13.80 4.73
CA ALA A 244 17.37 -14.45 5.72
C ALA A 244 16.11 -15.03 5.06
N ASN A 245 15.70 -16.23 5.50
CA ASN A 245 14.55 -16.98 4.97
C ASN A 245 13.17 -16.43 5.39
N PHE A 246 13.09 -15.17 5.83
CA PHE A 246 11.86 -14.53 6.32
C PHE A 246 11.21 -13.56 5.31
N TYR A 247 11.62 -13.61 4.03
CA TYR A 247 11.11 -12.70 3.00
C TYR A 247 9.58 -12.71 2.84
N PRO A 248 8.87 -13.86 2.86
CA PRO A 248 7.42 -13.88 2.70
C PRO A 248 6.66 -13.05 3.74
N TRP A 249 7.03 -13.15 5.02
CA TRP A 249 6.39 -12.38 6.11
C TRP A 249 6.73 -10.91 6.02
N LYS A 250 8.01 -10.58 5.77
CA LYS A 250 8.47 -9.21 5.57
C LYS A 250 7.72 -8.52 4.43
N ALA A 251 7.56 -9.20 3.29
CA ALA A 251 6.85 -8.69 2.14
C ALA A 251 5.35 -8.52 2.42
N TYR A 252 4.70 -9.53 3.03
CA TYR A 252 3.28 -9.47 3.35
C TYR A 252 2.95 -8.38 4.37
N LEU A 253 3.69 -8.31 5.50
CA LEU A 253 3.53 -7.26 6.50
C LEU A 253 3.77 -5.87 5.89
N LYS A 254 4.82 -5.70 5.06
CA LYS A 254 5.06 -4.45 4.35
C LYS A 254 3.87 -4.04 3.47
N VAL A 255 3.32 -4.96 2.68
CA VAL A 255 2.15 -4.68 1.82
C VAL A 255 0.92 -4.35 2.67
N LEU A 256 0.64 -5.15 3.69
CA LEU A 256 -0.52 -5.01 4.58
C LEU A 256 -0.52 -3.71 5.39
N LEU A 257 0.64 -3.30 5.91
CA LEU A 257 0.78 -2.12 6.78
C LEU A 257 0.85 -0.81 5.98
N THR A 258 1.41 -0.82 4.76
CA THR A 258 1.55 0.39 3.94
C THR A 258 0.31 0.70 3.10
N ASN A 259 -0.37 -0.30 2.54
CA ASN A 259 -1.42 -0.06 1.56
C ASN A 259 -2.79 0.24 2.19
N GLY A 260 -3.55 1.13 1.54
CA GLY A 260 -4.95 1.38 1.87
C GLY A 260 -5.91 0.44 1.15
N ILE A 261 -7.21 0.57 1.48
CA ILE A 261 -8.28 -0.28 0.94
C ILE A 261 -8.37 -0.16 -0.59
N ASN A 262 -8.19 1.04 -1.14
CA ASN A 262 -8.27 1.28 -2.59
C ASN A 262 -7.18 0.53 -3.39
N ALA A 263 -5.94 0.49 -2.90
CA ALA A 263 -4.86 -0.26 -3.53
C ALA A 263 -5.10 -1.78 -3.43
N SER A 264 -5.60 -2.24 -2.29
CA SER A 264 -6.01 -3.63 -2.05
C SER A 264 -7.16 -4.10 -2.95
N ALA A 265 -8.09 -3.20 -3.27
CA ALA A 265 -9.21 -3.46 -4.16
C ALA A 265 -8.87 -3.35 -5.67
N SER A 266 -7.64 -2.94 -6.02
CA SER A 266 -7.23 -2.71 -7.41
C SER A 266 -5.78 -3.14 -7.67
N GLN A 267 -4.81 -2.24 -7.46
CA GLN A 267 -3.40 -2.40 -7.87
C GLN A 267 -2.76 -3.70 -7.35
N LEU A 268 -3.03 -4.09 -6.10
CA LEU A 268 -2.42 -5.28 -5.50
C LEU A 268 -2.93 -6.61 -6.12
N GLN A 269 -4.04 -6.60 -6.85
CA GLN A 269 -4.53 -7.79 -7.57
C GLN A 269 -3.59 -8.25 -8.70
N THR A 270 -2.73 -7.35 -9.19
CA THR A 270 -1.62 -7.71 -10.11
C THR A 270 -0.61 -8.69 -9.49
N GLN A 271 -0.62 -8.84 -8.16
CA GLN A 271 0.21 -9.78 -7.40
C GLN A 271 -0.63 -10.92 -6.78
N LEU A 272 -1.87 -11.11 -7.28
CA LEU A 272 -2.91 -11.98 -6.71
C LEU A 272 -3.20 -11.74 -5.21
N TYR A 273 -3.07 -10.48 -4.77
CA TYR A 273 -3.51 -10.09 -3.43
C TYR A 273 -4.99 -9.76 -3.39
N TRP A 274 -5.70 -10.35 -2.43
CA TRP A 274 -7.01 -9.89 -1.99
C TRP A 274 -7.02 -9.80 -0.46
N THR A 275 -7.72 -8.80 0.08
CA THR A 275 -7.93 -8.67 1.53
C THR A 275 -8.56 -9.94 2.10
N GLU A 276 -7.86 -10.62 3.02
CA GLU A 276 -8.42 -11.74 3.80
C GLU A 276 -9.48 -11.24 4.80
N GLY A 277 -10.29 -12.15 5.33
CA GLY A 277 -11.35 -11.86 6.28
C GLY A 277 -11.93 -13.14 6.89
N GLU A 278 -13.26 -13.23 6.98
CA GLU A 278 -13.97 -14.45 7.39
C GLU A 278 -13.40 -15.71 6.68
N GLY A 279 -12.97 -16.70 7.47
CA GLY A 279 -12.39 -17.94 6.96
C GLY A 279 -10.91 -17.86 6.57
N ILE A 280 -10.12 -16.92 7.12
CA ILE A 280 -8.68 -16.76 6.77
C ILE A 280 -7.83 -18.04 6.85
N ASP A 281 -8.17 -18.98 7.74
CA ASP A 281 -7.49 -20.28 7.92
C ASP A 281 -8.30 -21.47 7.35
N ASP A 282 -9.38 -21.21 6.59
CA ASP A 282 -10.18 -22.26 5.92
C ASP A 282 -9.46 -22.75 4.63
N PRO A 283 -9.06 -24.03 4.57
CA PRO A 283 -8.20 -24.51 3.50
C PRO A 283 -8.94 -25.06 2.27
N ASP A 284 -10.28 -25.00 2.20
CA ASP A 284 -11.03 -25.40 1.00
C ASP A 284 -11.14 -24.24 0.00
N PRO A 285 -10.38 -24.25 -1.13
CA PRO A 285 -10.39 -23.15 -2.07
C PRO A 285 -11.63 -23.12 -2.98
N ALA A 286 -12.52 -24.12 -2.93
CA ALA A 286 -13.73 -24.16 -3.75
C ALA A 286 -15.01 -23.99 -2.93
N GLY A 287 -15.14 -24.74 -1.84
CA GLY A 287 -16.32 -24.80 -0.97
C GLY A 287 -16.19 -24.03 0.34
N GLY A 288 -14.98 -23.57 0.70
CA GLY A 288 -14.71 -22.91 1.97
C GLY A 288 -15.34 -21.53 2.12
N THR A 289 -15.26 -21.04 3.35
CA THR A 289 -15.71 -19.71 3.79
C THR A 289 -14.82 -18.58 3.25
N SER A 290 -13.52 -18.84 3.04
CA SER A 290 -12.54 -17.88 2.51
C SER A 290 -12.90 -17.38 1.10
N LYS A 291 -13.40 -16.14 1.02
CA LYS A 291 -13.78 -15.50 -0.25
C LYS A 291 -12.56 -15.18 -1.11
N SER A 292 -11.48 -14.70 -0.48
CA SER A 292 -10.16 -14.39 -1.05
C SER A 292 -9.49 -15.63 -1.65
N LEU A 293 -9.43 -16.75 -0.93
CA LEU A 293 -8.84 -18.00 -1.43
C LEU A 293 -9.60 -18.52 -2.65
N ARG A 294 -10.94 -18.45 -2.62
CA ARG A 294 -11.80 -18.87 -3.73
C ARG A 294 -11.70 -17.98 -4.97
N ILE A 295 -11.41 -16.70 -4.80
CA ILE A 295 -11.08 -15.81 -5.94
C ILE A 295 -9.75 -16.25 -6.57
N ARG A 296 -8.70 -16.47 -5.77
CA ARG A 296 -7.41 -17.00 -6.26
C ARG A 296 -7.59 -18.33 -7.00
N TYR A 297 -8.41 -19.24 -6.47
CA TYR A 297 -8.68 -20.56 -7.05
C TYR A 297 -9.25 -20.51 -8.48
N ALA A 298 -10.01 -19.47 -8.82
CA ALA A 298 -10.56 -19.30 -10.16
C ALA A 298 -9.47 -19.16 -11.25
N TYR A 299 -8.30 -18.62 -10.87
CA TYR A 299 -7.12 -18.46 -11.71
C TYR A 299 -6.24 -19.71 -11.75
N THR A 300 -6.19 -20.51 -10.67
CA THR A 300 -5.24 -21.64 -10.53
C THR A 300 -5.80 -23.01 -10.91
N LYS A 301 -7.12 -23.21 -10.81
CA LYS A 301 -7.77 -24.52 -11.02
C LYS A 301 -7.43 -25.13 -12.38
N LEU A 302 -7.40 -26.48 -12.45
CA LEU A 302 -7.11 -27.23 -13.68
C LEU A 302 -5.74 -26.90 -14.31
N SER A 303 -4.73 -26.60 -13.49
CA SER A 303 -3.38 -26.20 -13.93
C SER A 303 -3.35 -25.03 -14.92
N ARG A 304 -4.31 -24.11 -14.81
CA ARG A 304 -4.31 -22.86 -15.56
C ARG A 304 -3.03 -22.07 -15.29
N GLU A 305 -2.50 -21.49 -16.36
CA GLU A 305 -1.42 -20.52 -16.26
C GLU A 305 -2.01 -19.16 -15.88
N PHE A 306 -1.39 -18.52 -14.90
CA PHE A 306 -1.71 -17.19 -14.41
C PHE A 306 -0.41 -16.40 -14.33
N ASP A 307 -0.48 -15.08 -14.51
CA ASP A 307 0.65 -14.19 -14.36
C ASP A 307 0.45 -13.17 -13.24
N MET A 308 1.59 -12.64 -12.80
CA MET A 308 1.72 -11.73 -11.68
C MET A 308 2.82 -10.72 -11.98
N GLU A 309 2.60 -9.46 -11.61
CA GLU A 309 3.63 -8.42 -11.70
C GLU A 309 3.57 -7.48 -10.50
N GLY A 310 4.74 -7.12 -9.95
CA GLY A 310 4.83 -6.23 -8.80
C GLY A 310 6.25 -5.79 -8.48
N PRO A 311 6.43 -4.85 -7.54
CA PRO A 311 7.75 -4.45 -7.06
C PRO A 311 8.39 -5.58 -6.24
N LEU A 312 9.71 -5.53 -6.04
CA LEU A 312 10.36 -6.37 -5.03
C LEU A 312 10.25 -5.73 -3.64
N CYS A 313 9.78 -6.49 -2.65
CA CYS A 313 9.63 -6.02 -1.27
C CYS A 313 10.95 -5.94 -0.47
N VAL A 314 12.13 -5.96 -1.11
CA VAL A 314 13.45 -5.77 -0.47
C VAL A 314 13.66 -4.30 -0.06
N ASP A 315 14.39 -4.05 1.02
CA ASP A 315 14.53 -2.70 1.59
C ASP A 315 15.27 -1.71 0.67
N CYS A 316 16.32 -2.16 0.00
CA CYS A 316 17.08 -1.33 -0.95
C CYS A 316 16.27 -0.93 -2.19
N PHE A 317 15.15 -1.62 -2.46
CA PHE A 317 14.19 -1.22 -3.50
C PHE A 317 13.26 -0.07 -3.04
N ASN A 318 13.30 0.34 -1.76
CA ASN A 318 12.63 1.56 -1.28
C ASN A 318 13.44 2.84 -1.49
N LEU A 319 14.63 2.78 -2.12
CA LEU A 319 15.51 3.94 -2.26
C LEU A 319 14.80 5.11 -2.98
N LYS A 320 14.75 6.28 -2.31
CA LYS A 320 14.17 7.53 -2.87
C LYS A 320 15.04 8.13 -3.99
N LYS A 321 16.35 7.79 -4.05
CA LYS A 321 17.32 8.26 -5.05
C LYS A 321 17.57 7.18 -6.11
N TYR A 322 17.79 7.57 -7.36
CA TYR A 322 18.25 6.65 -8.41
C TYR A 322 19.64 6.08 -8.06
N LEU A 323 19.81 4.78 -8.26
CA LEU A 323 21.11 4.12 -8.20
C LEU A 323 21.94 4.57 -9.41
N ILE A 324 23.14 5.09 -9.14
CA ILE A 324 24.01 5.68 -10.15
C ILE A 324 24.54 4.61 -11.12
N ASN A 325 24.91 5.06 -12.32
CA ASN A 325 25.64 4.26 -13.30
C ASN A 325 26.95 3.66 -12.72
N GLY A 326 27.44 2.56 -13.29
CA GLY A 326 28.61 1.83 -12.80
C GLY A 326 28.31 0.89 -11.62
N VAL A 327 27.03 0.60 -11.36
CA VAL A 327 26.59 -0.41 -10.40
C VAL A 327 25.86 -1.54 -11.13
N ASP A 328 26.52 -2.69 -11.24
CA ASP A 328 25.91 -3.96 -11.66
C ASP A 328 24.97 -4.46 -10.56
N LEU A 329 23.76 -4.83 -10.93
CA LEU A 329 22.74 -5.36 -10.01
C LEU A 329 22.51 -6.84 -10.33
N GLN A 330 22.82 -7.74 -9.38
CA GLN A 330 22.46 -9.16 -9.46
C GLN A 330 21.41 -9.48 -8.40
N LEU A 331 20.40 -10.26 -8.80
CA LEU A 331 19.31 -10.73 -7.94
C LEU A 331 19.35 -12.26 -7.91
N ARG A 332 19.24 -12.84 -6.71
CA ARG A 332 19.05 -14.29 -6.51
C ARG A 332 17.81 -14.52 -5.67
N LEU A 333 16.81 -15.18 -6.24
CA LEU A 333 15.53 -15.43 -5.59
C LEU A 333 15.41 -16.92 -5.26
N PHE A 334 15.48 -17.26 -3.98
CA PHE A 334 15.40 -18.64 -3.48
C PHE A 334 13.95 -19.03 -3.26
N ARG A 335 13.54 -20.19 -3.79
CA ARG A 335 12.12 -20.59 -3.83
C ARG A 335 11.64 -21.15 -2.50
N THR A 336 10.44 -20.74 -2.08
CA THR A 336 9.75 -21.31 -0.91
C THR A 336 9.19 -22.70 -1.24
N ARG A 337 9.09 -23.57 -0.22
CA ARG A 337 8.41 -24.88 -0.29
C ARG A 337 6.94 -24.76 -0.73
N SER A 338 6.44 -25.77 -1.45
CA SER A 338 5.07 -25.81 -1.96
C SER A 338 4.03 -25.72 -0.85
N GLU A 339 4.26 -26.42 0.26
CA GLU A 339 3.40 -26.56 1.44
C GLU A 339 3.12 -25.22 2.13
N PHE A 340 3.98 -24.21 1.90
CA PHE A 340 3.80 -22.86 2.41
C PHE A 340 3.03 -21.98 1.42
N VAL A 341 3.31 -22.11 0.12
CA VAL A 341 2.77 -21.22 -0.92
C VAL A 341 1.38 -21.66 -1.38
N LEU A 342 1.03 -22.94 -1.19
CA LEU A 342 -0.20 -23.57 -1.68
C LEU A 342 -1.12 -23.99 -0.52
N THR A 343 -2.41 -23.84 -0.74
CA THR A 343 -3.49 -24.24 0.17
C THR A 343 -4.35 -25.31 -0.49
N SER A 344 -4.75 -26.33 0.28
CA SER A 344 -5.58 -27.45 -0.17
C SER A 344 -6.15 -28.20 1.03
N LYS A 345 -7.41 -28.62 0.93
CA LYS A 345 -8.08 -29.56 1.85
C LYS A 345 -8.18 -30.99 1.32
N GLU A 346 -7.68 -31.25 0.11
CA GLU A 346 -7.62 -32.61 -0.44
C GLU A 346 -6.68 -33.49 0.39
N ALA A 347 -7.05 -34.77 0.60
CA ALA A 347 -6.27 -35.69 1.42
C ALA A 347 -4.91 -36.02 0.77
N SER A 348 -3.84 -36.03 1.58
CA SER A 348 -2.46 -36.26 1.13
C SER A 348 -2.05 -35.41 -0.09
N PRO A 349 -2.19 -34.07 -0.02
CA PRO A 349 -1.97 -33.20 -1.16
C PRO A 349 -0.49 -33.18 -1.57
N SER A 350 -0.23 -33.30 -2.87
CA SER A 350 1.13 -33.36 -3.43
C SER A 350 1.20 -32.47 -4.66
N TYR A 351 1.31 -31.17 -4.42
CA TYR A 351 1.24 -30.14 -5.46
C TYR A 351 2.53 -29.31 -5.52
N LYS A 352 2.79 -28.68 -6.66
CA LYS A 352 3.89 -27.73 -6.83
C LYS A 352 3.47 -26.56 -7.70
N LEU A 353 3.96 -25.38 -7.34
CA LEU A 353 3.87 -24.20 -8.21
C LEU A 353 5.07 -24.24 -9.17
N THR A 354 4.79 -24.27 -10.47
CA THR A 354 5.79 -24.28 -11.54
C THR A 354 5.82 -22.91 -12.19
N ILE A 355 7.00 -22.28 -12.23
CA ILE A 355 7.25 -21.05 -12.99
C ILE A 355 7.33 -21.41 -14.48
N VAL A 356 6.62 -20.68 -15.32
CA VAL A 356 6.54 -20.87 -16.77
C VAL A 356 7.28 -19.75 -17.52
N ASP A 357 7.20 -18.52 -17.02
CA ASP A 357 8.04 -17.41 -17.49
C ASP A 357 8.42 -16.51 -16.30
N ALA A 358 9.58 -15.87 -16.41
CA ALA A 358 10.13 -14.98 -15.41
C ALA A 358 10.90 -13.84 -16.09
N VAL A 359 10.56 -12.60 -15.74
CA VAL A 359 11.21 -11.39 -16.29
C VAL A 359 11.40 -10.37 -15.18
N PHE A 360 12.62 -9.88 -15.00
CA PHE A 360 12.88 -8.70 -14.18
C PHE A 360 12.86 -7.45 -15.05
N LYS A 361 11.89 -6.57 -14.82
CA LYS A 361 11.69 -5.30 -15.54
C LYS A 361 12.47 -4.19 -14.83
N ALA A 362 13.73 -4.01 -15.23
CA ALA A 362 14.62 -3.00 -14.69
C ALA A 362 14.24 -1.60 -15.20
N CYS A 363 13.90 -0.68 -14.29
CA CYS A 363 13.59 0.71 -14.65
C CYS A 363 14.90 1.50 -14.89
N LYS A 364 15.21 1.76 -16.15
CA LYS A 364 16.38 2.51 -16.60
C LYS A 364 16.01 3.98 -16.80
N VAL A 365 16.86 4.88 -16.27
CA VAL A 365 16.70 6.34 -16.34
C VAL A 365 17.84 6.92 -17.15
N ARG A 366 17.54 7.47 -18.32
CA ARG A 366 18.50 8.21 -19.14
C ARG A 366 18.59 9.65 -18.63
N VAL A 367 19.78 10.03 -18.20
CA VAL A 367 20.07 11.32 -17.59
C VAL A 367 20.90 12.14 -18.58
N ASP A 368 20.77 13.46 -18.55
CA ASP A 368 21.57 14.37 -19.37
C ASP A 368 23.09 14.21 -19.17
N SER A 369 23.85 14.33 -20.25
CA SER A 369 25.31 14.13 -20.26
C SER A 369 26.07 15.10 -19.34
N ALA A 370 25.61 16.35 -19.18
CA ALA A 370 26.25 17.29 -18.27
C ALA A 370 26.10 16.84 -16.80
N VAL A 371 24.94 16.28 -16.44
CA VAL A 371 24.69 15.74 -15.10
C VAL A 371 25.53 14.49 -14.84
N LEU A 372 25.71 13.62 -15.84
CA LEU A 372 26.61 12.47 -15.73
C LEU A 372 28.06 12.89 -15.48
N LEU A 373 28.56 13.88 -16.23
CA LEU A 373 29.92 14.42 -16.07
C LEU A 373 30.12 15.08 -14.69
N ASN A 374 29.14 15.88 -14.25
CA ASN A 374 29.17 16.54 -12.95
C ASN A 374 29.16 15.51 -11.80
N HIS A 375 28.38 14.43 -11.91
CA HIS A 375 28.39 13.36 -10.89
C HIS A 375 29.69 12.55 -10.91
N ALA A 376 30.27 12.27 -12.08
CA ALA A 376 31.56 11.60 -12.19
C ALA A 376 32.69 12.41 -11.53
N GLN A 377 32.74 13.73 -11.75
CA GLN A 377 33.68 14.62 -11.07
C GLN A 377 33.40 14.75 -9.57
N SER A 378 32.12 14.70 -9.16
CA SER A 378 31.74 14.82 -7.74
C SER A 378 32.15 13.60 -6.92
N ILE A 379 32.05 12.39 -7.52
CA ILE A 379 32.43 11.12 -6.88
C ILE A 379 33.92 11.05 -6.53
N THR A 380 34.80 11.70 -7.28
CA THR A 380 36.23 11.75 -6.93
C THR A 380 36.52 12.60 -5.68
N LYS A 381 35.54 13.36 -5.19
CA LYS A 381 35.66 14.26 -4.03
C LYS A 381 34.83 13.81 -2.83
N MET A 382 33.65 13.21 -3.06
CA MET A 382 32.71 12.83 -2.01
C MET A 382 31.93 11.56 -2.42
N PRO A 383 31.75 10.56 -1.53
CA PRO A 383 30.95 9.38 -1.82
C PRO A 383 29.46 9.70 -1.99
N VAL A 384 28.77 8.94 -2.83
CA VAL A 384 27.30 9.01 -2.95
C VAL A 384 26.64 8.20 -1.83
N CYS A 385 25.85 8.87 -0.98
CA CYS A 385 25.17 8.23 0.14
C CYS A 385 23.70 7.86 -0.20
N TYR A 386 23.40 6.57 -0.03
CA TYR A 386 22.09 5.93 -0.21
C TYR A 386 21.52 5.50 1.14
N ASN A 387 20.50 6.21 1.62
CA ASN A 387 19.87 5.95 2.91
C ASN A 387 18.53 5.25 2.70
N TYR A 388 18.30 4.15 3.43
CA TYR A 388 17.04 3.40 3.42
C TYR A 388 16.81 2.74 4.78
N THR A 389 15.55 2.55 5.15
CA THR A 389 15.18 1.83 6.37
C THR A 389 15.35 0.32 6.16
N LYS A 390 16.12 -0.33 7.04
CA LYS A 390 16.26 -1.79 7.05
C LYS A 390 15.17 -2.41 7.93
N THR A 391 14.50 -3.44 7.43
CA THR A 391 13.54 -4.25 8.19
C THR A 391 14.16 -5.63 8.48
N ASP A 392 14.35 -5.94 9.76
CA ASP A 392 14.80 -7.24 10.24
C ASP A 392 13.60 -8.06 10.76
N VAL A 393 13.69 -9.38 10.71
CA VAL A 393 12.64 -10.29 11.21
C VAL A 393 13.30 -11.33 12.11
N LYS A 394 12.78 -11.46 13.32
CA LYS A 394 13.17 -12.50 14.27
C LYS A 394 11.93 -13.29 14.64
N MET A 395 12.12 -14.58 14.89
CA MET A 395 11.05 -15.51 15.24
C MET A 395 11.55 -16.43 16.35
N THR A 396 10.67 -16.75 17.28
CA THR A 396 10.88 -17.71 18.38
C THR A 396 9.63 -18.56 18.52
N THR A 397 9.74 -19.72 19.16
CA THR A 397 8.62 -20.63 19.38
C THR A 397 8.18 -20.55 20.84
N ILE A 398 6.88 -20.43 21.06
CA ILE A 398 6.25 -20.49 22.38
C ILE A 398 5.54 -21.85 22.49
N SER A 399 5.70 -22.52 23.63
CA SER A 399 5.03 -23.80 23.89
C SER A 399 3.54 -23.61 24.11
N GLU A 400 2.73 -24.62 23.73
CA GLU A 400 1.31 -24.63 24.11
C GLU A 400 1.14 -24.56 25.63
N LYS A 401 0.13 -23.82 26.09
CA LYS A 401 -0.23 -23.64 27.51
C LYS A 401 0.80 -22.87 28.35
N THR A 402 1.74 -22.17 27.71
CA THR A 402 2.51 -21.10 28.37
C THR A 402 1.56 -19.96 28.76
N SER A 403 1.66 -19.48 30.01
CA SER A 403 0.86 -18.37 30.54
C SER A 403 1.55 -17.01 30.47
N GLU A 404 2.87 -17.01 30.43
CA GLU A 404 3.75 -15.82 30.42
C GLU A 404 4.97 -16.14 29.57
N PHE A 405 5.32 -15.26 28.64
CA PHE A 405 6.45 -15.40 27.74
C PHE A 405 7.36 -14.19 27.76
N PHE A 406 8.65 -14.43 28.01
CA PHE A 406 9.69 -13.41 28.04
C PHE A 406 10.71 -13.69 26.94
N TRP A 407 11.04 -12.66 26.15
CA TRP A 407 12.15 -12.69 25.21
C TRP A 407 12.92 -11.39 25.36
N ASP A 408 13.95 -11.38 26.22
CA ASP A 408 14.65 -10.17 26.63
C ASP A 408 15.60 -9.62 25.54
N ASP A 409 16.39 -10.49 24.91
CA ASP A 409 17.38 -10.10 23.90
C ASP A 409 16.82 -10.14 22.46
N VAL A 410 15.61 -9.61 22.21
CA VAL A 410 15.08 -9.60 20.83
C VAL A 410 15.94 -8.71 19.94
N TRP A 411 16.37 -7.53 20.38
CA TRP A 411 17.47 -6.79 19.75
C TRP A 411 18.45 -6.29 20.80
N ASN A 412 19.67 -6.82 20.75
CA ASN A 412 20.79 -6.38 21.59
C ASN A 412 21.79 -5.61 20.71
N GLY A 413 22.13 -4.38 21.11
CA GLY A 413 22.94 -3.45 20.33
C GLY A 413 22.08 -2.46 19.54
N LYS A 414 22.14 -2.49 18.20
CA LYS A 414 21.37 -1.55 17.35
C LYS A 414 19.86 -1.79 17.50
N ARG A 415 19.16 -0.84 18.16
CA ARG A 415 17.71 -0.93 18.34
C ARG A 415 16.94 -0.60 17.05
N THR A 416 15.75 -1.15 16.93
CA THR A 416 14.78 -0.80 15.87
C THR A 416 14.04 0.48 16.24
N SER A 417 13.68 1.31 15.26
CA SER A 417 12.85 2.50 15.47
C SER A 417 11.37 2.19 15.66
N LYS A 418 10.89 1.10 15.06
CA LYS A 418 9.52 0.58 15.13
C LYS A 418 9.57 -0.94 15.24
N MET A 419 8.68 -1.52 16.03
CA MET A 419 8.55 -2.96 16.19
C MET A 419 7.10 -3.40 15.99
N TYR A 420 6.90 -4.50 15.26
CA TYR A 420 5.61 -5.13 15.05
C TYR A 420 5.72 -6.59 15.53
N VAL A 421 4.80 -7.01 16.39
CA VAL A 421 4.73 -8.36 16.96
C VAL A 421 3.45 -9.03 16.47
N THR A 422 3.57 -10.27 16.04
CA THR A 422 2.47 -11.10 15.54
C THR A 422 2.71 -12.54 15.94
N PHE A 423 1.66 -13.30 16.25
CA PHE A 423 1.75 -14.72 16.54
C PHE A 423 1.15 -15.53 15.37
N VAL A 424 1.73 -16.69 15.08
CA VAL A 424 1.34 -17.57 13.96
C VAL A 424 1.52 -19.02 14.43
N LYS A 425 0.61 -19.93 14.06
CA LYS A 425 0.77 -21.37 14.37
C LYS A 425 2.10 -21.91 13.83
N GLN A 426 2.80 -22.71 14.64
CA GLN A 426 4.06 -23.35 14.24
C GLN A 426 3.89 -24.24 12.99
N THR A 427 2.72 -24.84 12.77
CA THR A 427 2.39 -25.59 11.55
C THR A 427 2.42 -24.72 10.29
N ALA A 428 1.88 -23.50 10.37
CA ALA A 428 1.87 -22.54 9.26
C ALA A 428 3.29 -21.98 9.00
N VAL A 429 4.06 -21.71 10.05
CA VAL A 429 5.50 -21.38 9.94
C VAL A 429 6.24 -22.50 9.22
N ASN A 430 5.96 -23.76 9.60
CA ASN A 430 6.54 -24.95 9.00
C ASN A 430 5.98 -25.30 7.61
N GLY A 431 5.00 -24.55 7.09
CA GLY A 431 4.32 -24.81 5.82
C GLY A 431 3.43 -26.05 5.89
N HIS A 432 2.13 -25.85 5.75
CA HIS A 432 1.16 -26.94 5.64
C HIS A 432 0.01 -26.52 4.73
N TYR A 433 -0.44 -27.40 3.83
CA TYR A 433 -1.51 -27.09 2.88
C TYR A 433 -2.84 -26.68 3.54
N GLU A 434 -3.05 -27.05 4.81
CA GLU A 434 -4.22 -26.67 5.60
C GLU A 434 -3.96 -25.52 6.60
N SER A 435 -2.89 -24.72 6.45
CA SER A 435 -2.60 -23.63 7.40
C SER A 435 -2.10 -22.37 6.69
N ASN A 436 -2.64 -21.21 7.06
CA ASN A 436 -2.27 -19.94 6.44
C ASN A 436 -1.15 -19.22 7.23
N PRO A 437 0.06 -19.03 6.67
CA PRO A 437 1.18 -18.36 7.35
C PRO A 437 0.97 -16.87 7.58
N TYR A 438 -0.13 -16.32 7.07
CA TYR A 438 -0.56 -14.92 7.22
C TYR A 438 -1.82 -14.76 8.07
N ASN A 439 -2.27 -15.82 8.75
CA ASN A 439 -3.23 -15.73 9.83
C ASN A 439 -2.49 -15.29 11.11
N PHE A 440 -2.57 -14.00 11.46
CA PHE A 440 -1.98 -13.43 12.67
C PHE A 440 -2.98 -13.57 13.82
N GLU A 441 -2.90 -14.70 14.51
CA GLU A 441 -3.79 -15.06 15.61
C GLU A 441 -3.41 -14.34 16.90
N HIS A 442 -4.41 -14.05 17.74
CA HIS A 442 -4.19 -13.42 19.05
C HIS A 442 -3.90 -14.44 20.16
N PHE A 443 -4.23 -15.73 19.98
CA PHE A 443 -4.08 -16.80 20.99
C PHE A 443 -4.56 -16.41 22.41
N ASP A 444 -5.69 -15.68 22.46
CA ASP A 444 -6.27 -15.12 23.69
C ASP A 444 -5.32 -14.29 24.57
N LEU A 445 -4.28 -13.70 23.97
CA LEU A 445 -3.30 -12.85 24.64
C LEU A 445 -3.99 -11.73 25.44
N SER A 446 -3.69 -11.67 26.75
CA SER A 446 -4.32 -10.73 27.70
C SER A 446 -3.50 -9.47 27.97
N GLU A 447 -2.18 -9.52 27.79
CA GLU A 447 -1.27 -8.43 28.11
C GLU A 447 -0.06 -8.46 27.16
N ILE A 448 0.49 -7.30 26.78
CA ILE A 448 1.75 -7.23 26.03
C ILE A 448 2.49 -5.92 26.30
N VAL A 449 3.82 -5.97 26.45
CA VAL A 449 4.65 -4.78 26.68
C VAL A 449 6.06 -4.98 26.13
N LEU A 450 6.64 -3.92 25.58
CA LEU A 450 8.04 -3.89 25.19
C LEU A 450 8.91 -3.51 26.40
N SER A 451 10.12 -4.03 26.46
CA SER A 451 11.17 -3.61 27.40
C SER A 451 12.30 -2.95 26.61
N ILE A 452 12.79 -1.80 27.06
CA ILE A 452 13.96 -1.13 26.50
C ILE A 452 14.93 -0.86 27.65
N ASN A 453 16.09 -1.53 27.63
CA ASN A 453 17.08 -1.48 28.72
C ASN A 453 16.49 -1.81 30.13
N GLY A 454 15.41 -2.58 30.20
CA GLY A 454 14.68 -2.90 31.43
C GLY A 454 13.51 -1.96 31.76
N GLU A 455 13.31 -0.87 31.01
CA GLU A 455 12.16 0.04 31.17
C GLU A 455 11.00 -0.35 30.25
N SER A 456 9.77 -0.37 30.77
CA SER A 456 8.59 -0.76 30.00
C SER A 456 8.11 0.34 29.03
N LEU A 457 7.91 -0.03 27.77
CA LEU A 457 7.29 0.80 26.73
C LEU A 457 6.06 0.09 26.14
N PRO A 458 4.84 0.63 26.28
CA PRO A 458 4.46 1.74 27.16
C PRO A 458 4.62 1.41 28.66
N ILE A 459 4.67 2.45 29.50
CA ILE A 459 4.85 2.37 30.97
C ILE A 459 3.87 1.38 31.64
N ARG A 460 2.66 1.24 31.09
CA ARG A 460 1.69 0.23 31.49
C ARG A 460 1.52 -0.75 30.34
N PRO A 461 1.62 -2.06 30.58
CA PRO A 461 1.33 -3.06 29.57
C PRO A 461 -0.03 -2.88 28.89
N LEU A 462 -0.07 -3.20 27.60
CA LEU A 462 -1.27 -3.12 26.78
C LEU A 462 -2.19 -4.30 27.12
N LYS A 463 -3.26 -4.03 27.87
CA LYS A 463 -4.27 -5.03 28.20
C LYS A 463 -5.23 -5.27 27.04
N LEU A 464 -5.64 -6.53 26.91
CA LEU A 464 -6.36 -7.09 25.78
C LEU A 464 -7.50 -7.99 26.30
N ASP A 465 -8.62 -8.00 25.60
CA ASP A 465 -9.74 -8.91 25.84
C ASP A 465 -10.37 -9.26 24.48
N PHE A 466 -10.14 -10.50 24.04
CA PHE A 466 -10.67 -11.07 22.80
C PHE A 466 -11.96 -11.89 23.02
N GLY A 467 -12.50 -11.91 24.26
CA GLY A 467 -13.83 -12.44 24.54
C GLY A 467 -14.94 -11.51 24.06
N ASP A 468 -16.16 -11.73 24.54
CA ASP A 468 -17.38 -11.04 24.09
C ASP A 468 -17.27 -9.50 24.02
N ASN A 469 -16.46 -8.88 24.88
CA ASN A 469 -16.31 -7.42 24.92
C ASN A 469 -15.44 -6.84 23.79
N ASN A 470 -14.52 -7.63 23.22
CA ASN A 470 -13.59 -7.19 22.18
C ASN A 470 -12.81 -5.88 22.52
N ASN A 471 -12.18 -5.83 23.70
CA ASN A 471 -11.44 -4.66 24.19
C ASN A 471 -9.95 -4.71 23.87
N TYR A 472 -9.58 -4.29 22.66
CA TYR A 472 -8.20 -4.19 22.18
C TYR A 472 -7.94 -2.88 21.40
N VAL A 473 -8.75 -1.84 21.66
CA VAL A 473 -8.72 -0.59 20.88
C VAL A 473 -7.41 0.20 21.02
N THR A 474 -6.75 0.19 22.17
CA THR A 474 -5.47 0.88 22.37
C THR A 474 -4.34 0.27 21.52
N PRO A 475 -4.10 -1.06 21.54
CA PRO A 475 -3.25 -1.74 20.55
C PRO A 475 -3.54 -1.38 19.09
N LEU A 476 -4.82 -1.30 18.71
CA LEU A 476 -5.22 -0.92 17.35
C LEU A 476 -4.90 0.55 17.02
N CYS A 477 -5.08 1.47 17.97
CA CYS A 477 -4.64 2.86 17.82
C CYS A 477 -3.11 2.95 17.70
N ASN A 478 -2.36 2.20 18.50
CA ASN A 478 -0.90 2.13 18.40
C ASN A 478 -0.46 1.60 17.03
N LEU A 479 -1.17 0.61 16.47
CA LEU A 479 -0.94 0.12 15.11
C LEU A 479 -1.12 1.24 14.07
N TYR A 480 -2.23 1.98 14.12
CA TYR A 480 -2.47 3.12 13.21
C TYR A 480 -1.43 4.24 13.37
N GLN A 481 -0.96 4.49 14.60
CA GLN A 481 0.08 5.49 14.88
C GLN A 481 1.44 5.03 14.33
N ALA A 482 1.84 3.78 14.58
CA ALA A 482 3.10 3.24 14.10
C ALA A 482 3.18 3.17 12.57
N VAL A 483 2.06 3.01 11.86
CA VAL A 483 2.01 3.11 10.37
C VAL A 483 1.76 4.54 9.86
N GLU A 484 1.79 5.55 10.73
CA GLU A 484 1.65 6.99 10.38
C GLU A 484 0.32 7.34 9.69
N LYS A 485 -0.77 6.64 10.06
CA LYS A 485 -2.14 6.87 9.54
C LYS A 485 -3.14 7.37 10.57
N TRP A 486 -2.77 7.37 11.85
CA TRP A 486 -3.64 7.87 12.92
C TRP A 486 -3.98 9.35 12.72
N GLN A 487 -5.25 9.72 12.87
CA GLN A 487 -5.79 11.07 12.67
C GLN A 487 -5.59 11.68 11.26
N ARG A 488 -5.31 10.86 10.23
CA ARG A 488 -5.24 11.27 8.82
C ARG A 488 -6.45 10.73 8.04
N ASP A 489 -6.76 11.33 6.90
CA ASP A 489 -7.75 10.80 5.94
C ASP A 489 -7.12 9.68 5.07
N GLU A 490 -6.57 8.67 5.75
CA GLU A 490 -5.94 7.51 5.16
C GLU A 490 -6.56 6.21 5.67
N SER A 491 -6.55 5.17 4.84
CA SER A 491 -7.08 3.85 5.21
C SER A 491 -5.98 2.83 5.45
N LEU A 492 -6.27 1.90 6.35
CA LEU A 492 -5.57 0.63 6.52
C LEU A 492 -6.56 -0.51 6.25
N VAL A 493 -6.07 -1.66 5.81
CA VAL A 493 -6.90 -2.86 5.55
C VAL A 493 -7.41 -3.48 6.85
N ILE A 494 -6.64 -3.36 7.93
CA ILE A 494 -6.94 -3.84 9.27
C ILE A 494 -7.89 -2.83 9.93
N ASP A 495 -9.07 -3.31 10.31
CA ASP A 495 -10.06 -2.59 11.10
C ASP A 495 -10.26 -3.29 12.46
N ARG A 496 -11.20 -2.82 13.28
CA ARG A 496 -11.45 -3.41 14.60
C ARG A 496 -11.93 -4.86 14.53
N GLU A 497 -12.69 -5.25 13.50
CA GLU A 497 -13.16 -6.63 13.37
C GLU A 497 -12.01 -7.54 12.94
N LYS A 498 -11.22 -7.13 11.94
CA LYS A 498 -10.06 -7.90 11.47
C LYS A 498 -8.97 -8.06 12.52
N PHE A 499 -8.73 -7.05 13.36
CA PHE A 499 -7.71 -7.15 14.42
C PHE A 499 -7.95 -8.33 15.36
N GLY A 500 -9.21 -8.62 15.72
CA GLY A 500 -9.59 -9.81 16.48
C GLY A 500 -9.71 -11.10 15.64
N ASN A 501 -9.66 -11.02 14.32
CA ASN A 501 -9.92 -12.13 13.39
C ASN A 501 -8.78 -12.31 12.38
N GLY A 502 -7.60 -12.72 12.87
CA GLY A 502 -6.45 -13.09 12.03
C GLY A 502 -5.54 -11.94 11.59
N PHE A 503 -5.71 -10.73 12.13
CA PHE A 503 -4.83 -9.58 11.90
C PHE A 503 -4.36 -8.94 13.23
N ALA A 504 -4.07 -9.75 14.24
CA ALA A 504 -3.54 -9.29 15.52
C ALA A 504 -2.06 -8.87 15.36
N ILE A 505 -1.84 -7.56 15.11
CA ILE A 505 -0.50 -6.97 14.94
C ILE A 505 -0.27 -5.90 16.01
N TYR A 506 0.54 -6.22 17.00
CA TYR A 506 0.88 -5.31 18.11
C TYR A 506 2.07 -4.44 17.69
N ALA A 507 1.87 -3.13 17.64
CA ALA A 507 2.90 -2.19 17.20
C ALA A 507 3.41 -1.29 18.32
N PHE A 508 4.72 -1.05 18.30
CA PHE A 508 5.44 -0.19 19.23
C PHE A 508 6.31 0.79 18.43
N ASP A 509 6.11 2.09 18.65
CA ASP A 509 6.96 3.17 18.13
C ASP A 509 8.04 3.45 19.19
N ILE A 510 9.31 3.22 18.86
CA ILE A 510 10.44 3.20 19.81
C ILE A 510 11.25 4.49 19.72
N ASP A 511 11.52 4.95 18.50
CA ASP A 511 12.07 6.27 18.23
C ASP A 511 10.93 7.22 17.82
N PRO A 512 11.05 8.55 18.05
CA PRO A 512 10.04 9.50 17.60
C PRO A 512 9.82 9.43 16.08
N SER A 513 8.60 9.05 15.69
CA SER A 513 8.10 9.18 14.31
C SER A 513 7.22 10.43 14.15
N ASP A 514 6.92 10.78 12.90
CA ASP A 514 6.03 11.89 12.52
C ASP A 514 6.40 13.31 12.99
N LEU A 515 7.70 13.64 13.07
CA LEU A 515 8.17 15.02 13.31
C LEU A 515 8.46 15.81 12.00
N GLY A 516 7.84 15.39 10.89
CA GLY A 516 7.99 15.98 9.55
C GLY A 516 8.96 15.24 8.63
N GLU A 517 8.71 15.29 7.31
CA GLU A 517 9.59 14.67 6.32
C GLU A 517 10.86 15.52 6.11
N ASN A 518 12.01 15.07 6.66
CA ASN A 518 13.38 15.21 6.10
C ASN A 518 14.54 14.93 7.09
N TYR A 519 14.30 14.29 8.25
CA TYR A 519 15.37 13.88 9.18
C TYR A 519 15.62 12.36 9.14
N ILE A 520 16.79 11.95 9.63
CA ILE A 520 17.16 10.55 9.84
C ILE A 520 17.39 10.39 11.34
N ASN A 521 16.64 9.49 11.98
CA ASN A 521 16.85 9.16 13.39
C ASN A 521 18.27 8.63 13.63
N LEU A 522 18.87 9.03 14.75
CA LEU A 522 20.16 8.51 15.17
C LEU A 522 20.05 7.01 15.46
N VAL A 523 21.09 6.25 15.12
CA VAL A 523 21.12 4.81 15.40
C VAL A 523 21.45 4.60 16.88
N HIS A 524 20.41 4.48 17.70
CA HIS A 524 20.55 4.23 19.13
C HIS A 524 21.00 2.80 19.43
N GLN A 525 21.70 2.62 20.56
CA GLN A 525 21.97 1.31 21.15
C GLN A 525 21.00 1.06 22.31
N ALA A 526 20.40 -0.13 22.37
CA ALA A 526 19.63 -0.61 23.51
C ALA A 526 19.59 -2.16 23.51
N ASN A 527 19.19 -2.73 24.65
CA ASN A 527 18.54 -4.04 24.65
C ASN A 527 17.03 -3.84 24.50
N VAL A 528 16.38 -4.61 23.62
CA VAL A 528 14.95 -4.54 23.34
C VAL A 528 14.34 -5.92 23.54
N GLY A 529 13.53 -6.04 24.59
CA GLY A 529 12.79 -7.22 25.00
C GLY A 529 11.30 -7.12 24.72
N ILE A 530 10.59 -8.25 24.70
CA ILE A 530 9.12 -8.31 24.68
C ILE A 530 8.62 -9.25 25.77
N TYR A 531 7.57 -8.83 26.48
CA TYR A 531 6.81 -9.63 27.43
C TYR A 531 5.35 -9.73 26.96
N ALA A 532 4.78 -10.94 27.01
CA ALA A 532 3.47 -11.31 26.49
C ALA A 532 2.84 -12.41 27.35
#